data_AF-A0A1U7DG26-F1
#
_entry.id   AF-A0A1U7DG26-F1
#
_cell.length_a   1.000
_cell.length_b   1.000
_cell.length_c   1.000
_cell.angle_alpha   90.00
_cell.angle_beta   90.00
_cell.angle_gamma   90.00
#
_symmetry.space_group_name_H-M   'P 1'
#
loop_
_entity.id
_entity.type
_entity.pdbx_description
1 polymer ?
#
loop_
_entity_poly.entity_id
_entity_poly.type
_entity_poly.pdbx_seq_one_letter_code
_entity_poly.pdbx_strand_id
1 'polypeptide(L)'
;MPDRYSSTFANLSSPAIDAFAITPDDATDLPEITRALYIGIGGDLSVVTKEGGSVTLVNLLAGTVLPIRVRAVRATGSTAQSVVGLV
;
A
#
# COMPACT_ATOMS: atom_id res chain seq x y z
N MET A 1 -2.41 -10.44 -24.01
CA MET A 1 -3.80 -9.91 -24.00
C MET A 1 -3.74 -8.47 -24.49
N PRO A 2 -4.62 -8.01 -25.39
CA PRO A 2 -4.59 -6.62 -25.86
C PRO A 2 -5.09 -5.67 -24.77
N ASP A 3 -4.30 -4.64 -24.45
CA ASP A 3 -4.69 -3.54 -23.57
C ASP A 3 -4.98 -2.29 -24.43
N ARG A 4 -6.22 -1.79 -24.36
CA ARG A 4 -6.68 -0.62 -25.14
C ARG A 4 -6.07 0.68 -24.63
N TYR A 5 -5.50 0.70 -23.44
CA TYR A 5 -4.92 1.86 -22.79
C TYR A 5 -3.38 1.85 -22.80
N SER A 6 -2.75 0.90 -23.51
CA SER A 6 -1.29 0.74 -23.52
C SER A 6 -0.51 1.95 -24.07
N SER A 7 -1.18 2.83 -24.82
CA SER A 7 -0.61 4.08 -25.34
C SER A 7 -0.93 5.31 -24.49
N THR A 8 -1.62 5.13 -23.36
CA THR A 8 -1.92 6.22 -22.42
C THR A 8 -0.80 6.39 -21.40
N PHE A 9 -0.54 7.63 -20.99
CA PHE A 9 0.45 7.92 -19.97
C PHE A 9 -0.11 7.66 -18.57
N ALA A 10 0.55 6.79 -17.80
CA ALA A 10 0.22 6.55 -16.40
C ALA A 10 0.66 7.75 -15.53
N ASN A 11 -0.25 8.23 -14.68
CA ASN A 11 -0.03 9.32 -13.72
C ASN A 11 -0.61 8.92 -12.36
N LEU A 12 -0.65 9.80 -11.35
CA LEU A 12 -1.07 9.45 -9.99
C LEU A 12 -2.57 9.15 -9.84
N SER A 13 -3.42 9.62 -10.75
CA SER A 13 -4.86 9.30 -10.77
C SER A 13 -5.20 8.11 -11.67
N SER A 14 -4.23 7.55 -12.40
CA SER A 14 -4.40 6.30 -13.14
C SER A 14 -4.68 5.10 -12.23
N PRO A 15 -5.26 4.01 -12.76
CA PRO A 15 -5.34 2.74 -12.03
C PRO A 15 -3.95 2.20 -11.66
N ALA A 16 -3.89 1.37 -10.62
CA ALA A 16 -2.75 0.49 -10.40
C ALA A 16 -2.70 -0.56 -11.52
N ILE A 17 -1.50 -0.85 -12.00
CA ILE A 17 -1.22 -1.80 -13.08
C ILE A 17 -0.62 -3.09 -12.56
N ASP A 18 -0.09 -3.09 -11.33
CA ASP A 18 0.45 -4.27 -10.66
C ASP A 18 0.22 -4.19 -9.13
N ALA A 19 0.54 -5.28 -8.43
CA ALA A 19 0.41 -5.36 -7.00
C ALA A 19 1.35 -6.40 -6.37
N PHE A 20 1.70 -6.20 -5.10
CA PHE A 20 2.49 -7.17 -4.34
C PHE A 20 1.97 -7.32 -2.91
N ALA A 21 2.08 -8.54 -2.37
CA ALA A 21 1.75 -8.79 -0.98
C ALA A 21 2.78 -8.11 -0.07
N ILE A 22 2.30 -7.44 0.97
CA ILE A 22 3.15 -6.78 1.95
C ILE A 22 3.19 -7.63 3.22
N THR A 23 4.41 -8.03 3.60
CA THR A 23 4.70 -8.52 4.94
C THR A 23 5.28 -7.34 5.73
N PRO A 24 4.64 -6.90 6.82
CA PRO A 24 5.17 -5.83 7.66
C PRO A 24 6.56 -6.16 8.22
N ASP A 25 7.47 -5.20 8.19
CA ASP A 25 8.86 -5.35 8.64
C ASP A 25 9.38 -4.03 9.26
N ASP A 26 10.01 -4.13 10.43
CA ASP A 26 10.53 -2.97 11.17
C ASP A 26 11.90 -2.48 10.66
N ALA A 27 12.63 -3.31 9.94
CA ALA A 27 14.00 -3.06 9.49
C ALA A 27 14.10 -2.72 7.99
N THR A 28 13.15 -3.15 7.17
CA THR A 28 13.23 -2.99 5.70
C THR A 28 12.12 -2.11 5.14
N ASP A 29 12.44 -1.44 4.03
CA ASP A 29 11.44 -0.75 3.21
C ASP A 29 10.82 -1.71 2.19
N LEU A 30 9.69 -1.31 1.61
CA LEU A 30 9.05 -2.03 0.51
C LEU A 30 9.92 -1.97 -0.75
N PRO A 31 9.81 -2.95 -1.66
CA PRO A 31 10.56 -2.96 -2.93
C PRO A 31 10.20 -1.79 -3.85
N GLU A 32 9.00 -1.22 -3.69
CA GLU A 32 8.52 -0.06 -4.46
C GLU A 32 7.56 0.80 -3.61
N ILE A 33 7.52 2.12 -3.89
CA ILE A 33 6.54 3.02 -3.29
C ILE A 33 5.15 2.72 -3.85
N THR A 34 4.21 2.42 -2.96
CA THR A 34 2.83 2.14 -3.37
C THR A 34 2.10 3.38 -3.89
N ARG A 35 1.06 3.15 -4.68
CA ARG A 35 0.03 4.14 -5.02
C ARG A 35 -1.13 4.11 -4.04
N ALA A 36 -1.46 2.92 -3.59
CA ALA A 36 -2.50 2.65 -2.61
C ALA A 36 -2.20 1.34 -1.88
N LEU A 37 -2.88 1.12 -0.76
CA LEU A 37 -2.87 -0.14 -0.02
C LEU A 37 -4.27 -0.76 -0.05
N TYR A 38 -4.37 -2.05 -0.31
CA TYR A 38 -5.58 -2.83 -0.04
C TYR A 38 -5.43 -3.55 1.30
N ILE A 39 -6.45 -3.46 2.14
CA ILE A 39 -6.48 -4.05 3.49
C ILE A 39 -7.37 -5.29 3.45
N GLY A 40 -6.77 -6.48 3.46
CA GLY A 40 -7.54 -7.73 3.44
C GLY A 40 -8.24 -8.01 4.78
N ILE A 41 -7.54 -7.84 5.89
CA ILE A 41 -8.08 -7.99 7.26
C ILE A 41 -7.87 -6.67 8.00
N GLY A 42 -8.94 -6.17 8.62
CA GLY A 42 -8.94 -4.91 9.34
C GLY A 42 -8.08 -4.91 10.60
N GLY A 43 -7.81 -3.71 11.12
CA GLY A 43 -6.93 -3.48 12.26
C GLY A 43 -6.16 -2.17 12.10
N ASP A 44 -5.07 -2.03 12.82
CA ASP A 44 -4.19 -0.87 12.76
C ASP A 44 -3.03 -1.15 11.79
N LEU A 45 -2.56 -0.13 11.08
CA LEU A 45 -1.41 -0.24 10.19
C LEU A 45 -0.42 0.90 10.43
N SER A 46 0.76 0.54 10.91
CA SER A 46 1.90 1.43 11.09
C SER A 46 2.66 1.56 9.78
N VAL A 47 2.72 2.77 9.23
CA VAL A 47 3.30 3.03 7.92
C VAL A 47 4.31 4.18 7.94
N VAL A 48 5.28 4.10 7.06
CA VAL A 48 6.16 5.21 6.68
C VAL A 48 5.74 5.67 5.29
N THR A 49 5.25 6.90 5.19
CA THR A 49 4.84 7.50 3.91
C THR A 49 6.03 7.70 2.97
N LYS A 50 5.75 7.91 1.68
CA LYS A 50 6.77 8.22 0.66
C LYS A 50 7.76 9.31 1.11
N GLU A 51 7.28 10.36 1.78
CA GLU A 51 8.09 11.50 2.23
C GLU A 51 8.78 11.26 3.59
N GLY A 52 8.66 10.06 4.17
CA GLY A 52 9.33 9.65 5.41
C GLY A 52 8.53 9.89 6.70
N GLY A 53 7.34 10.49 6.62
CA GLY A 53 6.46 10.66 7.78
C GLY A 53 5.95 9.31 8.28
N SER A 54 6.05 9.07 9.59
CA SER A 54 5.56 7.83 10.24
C SER A 54 4.20 8.08 10.88
N VAL A 55 3.22 7.21 10.61
CA VAL A 55 1.85 7.33 11.12
C VAL A 55 1.23 5.95 11.31
N THR A 56 0.41 5.79 12.35
CA THR A 56 -0.45 4.61 12.53
C THR A 56 -1.85 4.95 12.08
N LEU A 57 -2.35 4.23 11.08
CA LEU A 57 -3.73 4.30 10.61
C LEU A 57 -4.54 3.30 11.43
N VAL A 58 -5.42 3.80 12.30
CA VAL A 58 -6.15 2.96 13.27
C VAL A 58 -7.52 2.53 12.75
N ASN A 59 -7.99 1.36 13.21
CA ASN A 59 -9.32 0.80 12.94
C ASN A 59 -9.67 0.73 11.44
N LEU A 60 -8.70 0.33 10.60
CA LEU A 60 -8.93 0.09 9.19
C LEU A 60 -9.92 -1.07 9.02
N LEU A 61 -10.87 -0.90 8.10
CA LEU A 61 -11.82 -1.95 7.76
C LEU A 61 -11.22 -2.92 6.74
N ALA A 62 -11.60 -4.18 6.83
CA ALA A 62 -11.32 -5.16 5.78
C ALA A 62 -11.98 -4.72 4.45
N GLY A 63 -11.30 -4.96 3.34
CA GLY A 63 -11.71 -4.53 2.00
C GLY A 63 -11.43 -3.07 1.66
N THR A 64 -10.83 -2.30 2.58
CA THR A 64 -10.52 -0.88 2.33
C THR A 64 -9.38 -0.73 1.32
N VAL A 65 -9.55 0.18 0.36
CA VAL A 65 -8.46 0.69 -0.48
C VAL A 65 -8.07 2.07 0.03
N LEU A 66 -6.85 2.20 0.56
CA LEU A 66 -6.30 3.44 1.09
C LEU A 66 -5.41 4.09 0.02
N PRO A 67 -5.77 5.24 -0.55
CA PRO A 67 -4.98 5.94 -1.57
C PRO A 67 -3.81 6.72 -0.93
N ILE A 68 -2.94 6.01 -0.22
CA ILE A 68 -1.74 6.54 0.42
C ILE A 68 -0.50 5.89 -0.18
N ARG A 69 0.51 6.73 -0.46
CA ARG A 69 1.80 6.28 -0.97
C ARG A 69 2.74 5.95 0.18
N VAL A 70 3.10 4.69 0.29
CA VAL A 70 3.84 4.16 1.44
C VAL A 70 5.18 3.58 0.98
N ARG A 71 6.23 3.91 1.76
CA ARG A 71 7.60 3.41 1.59
C ARG A 71 7.86 2.17 2.44
N ALA A 72 7.30 2.10 3.64
CA ALA A 72 7.44 0.96 4.54
C ALA A 72 6.16 0.71 5.32
N VAL A 73 5.90 -0.56 5.64
CA VAL A 73 4.88 -0.96 6.60
C VAL A 73 5.60 -1.64 7.75
N ARG A 74 5.45 -1.09 8.96
CA ARG A 74 6.16 -1.56 10.15
C ARG A 74 5.38 -2.70 10.80
N ALA A 75 6.07 -3.73 11.28
CA ALA A 75 5.45 -4.83 12.01
C ALA A 75 4.98 -4.34 13.39
N THR A 76 5.80 -3.54 14.06
CA THR A 76 5.44 -2.91 15.32
C THR A 76 4.30 -1.91 15.12
N GLY A 77 3.22 -2.12 15.87
CA GLY A 77 2.02 -1.28 15.82
C GLY A 77 1.07 -1.60 14.65
N SER A 78 1.28 -2.70 13.92
CA SER A 78 0.36 -3.18 12.90
C SER A 78 -0.38 -4.43 13.36
N THR A 79 -1.71 -4.39 13.30
CA THR A 79 -2.61 -5.53 13.55
C THR A 79 -3.43 -5.92 12.32
N ALA A 80 -3.56 -5.03 11.34
CA ALA A 80 -4.11 -5.36 10.03
C ALA A 80 -3.24 -6.42 9.32
N GLN A 81 -3.89 -7.33 8.60
CA GLN A 81 -3.24 -8.44 7.91
C GLN A 81 -3.71 -8.52 6.45
N SER A 82 -3.06 -9.39 5.66
CA SER A 82 -3.36 -9.55 4.23
C SER A 82 -3.32 -8.21 3.47
N VAL A 83 -2.27 -7.43 3.73
CA VAL A 83 -2.06 -6.12 3.12
C VAL A 83 -1.42 -6.28 1.74
N VAL A 84 -1.91 -5.55 0.76
CA VAL A 84 -1.39 -5.57 -0.62
C VAL A 84 -1.03 -4.15 -1.03
N GLY A 85 0.19 -3.97 -1.54
CA GLY A 85 0.63 -2.73 -2.17
C GLY A 85 0.21 -2.70 -3.63
N LEU A 86 -0.48 -1.64 -4.05
CA LEU A 86 -0.91 -1.43 -5.43
C LEU A 86 0.03 -0.41 -6.10
N VAL A 87 0.52 -0.69 -7.31
CA VAL A 87 1.51 0.13 -8.07
C VAL A 87 1.12 0.34 -9.52
#